data_AF-A0AA35S958-F1
#
_entry.id   AF-A0AA35S958-F1
#
_cell.length_a   1.000
_cell.length_b   1.000
_cell.length_c   1.000
_cell.angle_alpha   90.00
_cell.angle_beta   90.00
_cell.angle_gamma   90.00
#
_symmetry.space_group_name_H-M   'P 1'
#
loop_
_entity.id
_entity.type
_entity.pdbx_description
1 polymer ?
#
loop_
_entity_poly.entity_id
_entity_poly.type
_entity_poly.pdbx_seq_one_letter_code
_entity_poly.pdbx_strand_id
1 'polypeptide(L)'
;MCMFLNIPHSLHTLLDKPDSSSSPGYSLRRLAGSWSSHSRLRELGAGAVASLPPILRQPRQLISLPRSYSDLVNKASKFKCANHVVDGDDGQAAMLCLLCGQMLCTNSYCCMTDVEDEEEEEDNQPGHKRLRIGGLTRHAQTCGDGVGMALWILEVYVVLLDATNIRHVKGCTLTPPYLDQYGESDPGLRRGSPLLLSEESVQQLDTVWFQHQVPERITQEMEQNRNLMGIVWSQM
;
A
#
# COMPACT_ATOMS: atom_id res chain seq x y z
N MET A 1 -17.15 4.31 12.62
CA MET A 1 -17.33 2.96 13.22
C MET A 1 -17.13 2.90 14.74
N CYS A 2 -16.25 3.69 15.37
CA CYS A 2 -15.97 3.56 16.83
C CYS A 2 -17.11 4.03 17.78
N MET A 3 -17.99 4.94 17.37
CA MET A 3 -19.14 5.35 18.22
C MET A 3 -20.23 4.29 18.33
N PHE A 4 -20.39 3.44 17.30
CA PHE A 4 -21.47 2.44 17.27
C PHE A 4 -21.22 1.28 18.23
N LEU A 5 -19.94 1.01 18.54
CA LEU A 5 -19.52 -0.06 19.45
C LEU A 5 -19.17 0.43 20.85
N ASN A 6 -19.27 1.75 21.10
CA ASN A 6 -18.91 2.39 22.38
C ASN A 6 -17.50 2.00 22.89
N ILE A 7 -16.55 1.81 21.97
CA ILE A 7 -15.17 1.43 22.26
C ILE A 7 -14.34 2.71 22.43
N PRO A 8 -13.47 2.81 23.46
CA PRO A 8 -12.62 3.98 23.67
C PRO A 8 -11.72 4.28 22.47
N HIS A 9 -11.50 5.57 22.21
CA HIS A 9 -10.70 6.06 21.08
C HIS A 9 -9.18 5.85 21.24
N SER A 10 -8.71 5.35 22.39
CA SER A 10 -7.32 5.00 22.59
C SER A 10 -7.16 3.68 23.34
N LEU A 11 -6.15 2.89 22.97
CA LEU A 11 -5.83 1.61 23.61
C LEU A 11 -5.54 1.77 25.12
N HIS A 12 -4.97 2.91 25.49
CA HIS A 12 -4.72 3.30 26.90
C HIS A 12 -6.02 3.48 27.69
N THR A 13 -7.05 4.11 27.12
CA THR A 13 -8.35 4.27 27.80
C THR A 13 -9.15 2.99 27.88
N LEU A 14 -8.84 2.00 27.04
CA LEU A 14 -9.43 0.67 27.07
C LEU A 14 -8.80 -0.20 28.15
N LEU A 15 -7.50 -0.06 28.36
CA LEU A 15 -6.78 -0.72 29.45
C LEU A 15 -7.10 -0.04 30.79
N ASP A 16 -6.95 1.26 30.96
CA ASP A 16 -6.97 1.90 32.30
C ASP A 16 -8.31 2.00 33.05
N LYS A 17 -9.45 1.58 32.46
CA LYS A 17 -10.74 1.68 33.17
C LYS A 17 -10.73 0.81 34.44
N PRO A 18 -11.25 1.32 35.59
CA PRO A 18 -11.29 0.56 36.83
C PRO A 18 -12.15 -0.71 36.70
N ASP A 19 -11.75 -1.74 37.42
CA ASP A 19 -12.19 -3.11 37.26
C ASP A 19 -13.65 -3.33 37.71
N SER A 20 -14.60 -3.13 36.78
CA SER A 20 -15.84 -3.89 36.83
C SER A 20 -15.65 -5.22 36.10
N SER A 21 -16.13 -6.31 36.68
CA SER A 21 -15.99 -7.68 36.13
C SER A 21 -16.64 -7.87 34.75
N SER A 22 -17.46 -6.91 34.30
CA SER A 22 -18.09 -6.86 32.98
C SER A 22 -17.42 -5.89 31.99
N SER A 23 -16.34 -5.19 32.38
CA SER A 23 -15.63 -4.26 31.51
C SER A 23 -14.76 -5.00 30.48
N PRO A 24 -14.76 -4.59 29.20
CA PRO A 24 -13.84 -5.10 28.19
C PRO A 24 -12.36 -5.03 28.61
N GLY A 25 -11.99 -4.02 29.42
CA GLY A 25 -10.63 -3.85 29.94
C GLY A 25 -10.20 -4.93 30.92
N TYR A 26 -11.14 -5.46 31.73
CA TYR A 26 -10.87 -6.58 32.65
C TYR A 26 -10.56 -7.87 31.88
N SER A 27 -11.37 -8.19 30.86
CA SER A 27 -11.16 -9.37 30.01
C SER A 27 -9.83 -9.31 29.26
N LEU A 28 -9.46 -8.15 28.73
CA LEU A 28 -8.18 -7.97 28.05
C LEU A 28 -6.99 -8.06 29.00
N ARG A 29 -7.06 -7.49 30.20
CA ARG A 29 -6.01 -7.68 31.21
C ARG A 29 -5.89 -9.13 31.66
N ARG A 30 -7.01 -9.84 31.82
CA ARG A 30 -7.01 -11.26 32.17
C ARG A 30 -6.43 -12.12 31.05
N LEU A 31 -6.75 -11.81 29.79
CA LEU A 31 -6.14 -12.46 28.62
C LEU A 31 -4.65 -12.16 28.53
N ALA A 32 -4.24 -10.88 28.69
CA ALA A 32 -2.84 -10.48 28.69
C ALA A 32 -2.05 -11.15 29.82
N GLY A 33 -2.64 -11.28 31.02
CA GLY A 33 -2.07 -12.01 32.15
C GLY A 33 -1.99 -13.52 31.93
N SER A 34 -3.00 -14.11 31.29
CA SER A 34 -3.02 -15.52 30.91
C SER A 34 -1.94 -15.82 29.85
N TRP A 35 -1.79 -14.94 28.86
CA TRP A 35 -0.74 -15.06 27.85
C TRP A 35 0.64 -14.85 28.46
N SER A 36 0.84 -13.83 29.28
CA SER A 36 2.15 -13.58 29.91
C SER A 36 2.59 -14.70 30.87
N SER A 37 1.65 -15.45 31.43
CA SER A 37 1.91 -16.62 32.27
C SER A 37 2.00 -17.94 31.50
N HIS A 38 1.75 -17.95 30.19
CA HIS A 38 1.79 -19.15 29.36
C HIS A 38 3.22 -19.72 29.27
N SER A 39 3.36 -21.05 29.40
CA SER A 39 4.65 -21.75 29.43
C SER A 39 5.55 -21.45 28.23
N ARG A 40 4.99 -21.44 27.01
CA ARG A 40 5.70 -21.02 25.78
C ARG A 40 6.32 -19.62 25.86
N LEU A 41 5.65 -18.66 26.51
CA LEU A 41 6.18 -17.30 26.67
C LEU A 41 7.23 -17.22 27.77
N ARG A 42 7.17 -18.10 28.80
CA ARG A 42 8.27 -18.27 29.78
C ARG A 42 9.49 -18.96 29.18
N GLU A 43 9.29 -19.92 28.29
CA GLU A 43 10.37 -20.59 27.53
C GLU A 43 11.08 -19.61 26.59
N LEU A 44 10.31 -18.79 25.85
CA LEU A 44 10.86 -17.67 25.08
C LEU A 44 11.45 -16.58 25.98
N GLY A 45 10.90 -16.40 27.19
CA GLY A 45 11.18 -15.28 28.07
C GLY A 45 12.38 -15.44 29.00
N ALA A 46 12.95 -16.64 29.16
CA ALA A 46 14.13 -16.85 29.99
C ALA A 46 15.41 -16.16 29.42
N GLY A 47 15.36 -15.67 28.17
CA GLY A 47 16.43 -14.88 27.56
C GLY A 47 15.98 -13.75 26.62
N ALA A 48 14.72 -13.71 26.16
CA ALA A 48 14.30 -12.79 25.09
C ALA A 48 13.37 -11.64 25.49
N VAL A 49 12.83 -11.57 26.72
CA VAL A 49 11.89 -10.48 27.10
C VAL A 49 12.59 -9.12 27.13
N ALA A 50 13.89 -9.08 27.47
CA ALA A 50 14.67 -7.84 27.48
C ALA A 50 14.92 -7.26 26.06
N SER A 51 14.64 -8.03 25.00
CA SER A 51 14.84 -7.62 23.61
C SER A 51 13.56 -7.61 22.79
N LEU A 52 12.37 -7.73 23.39
CA LEU A 52 11.13 -7.52 22.64
C LEU A 52 11.02 -6.02 22.35
N PRO A 53 11.17 -5.58 21.09
CA PRO A 53 10.99 -4.17 20.77
C PRO A 53 9.57 -3.78 21.18
N PRO A 54 9.37 -2.57 21.75
CA PRO A 54 8.05 -2.12 22.12
C PRO A 54 7.10 -2.33 20.94
N ILE A 55 5.98 -3.03 21.18
CA ILE A 55 4.95 -3.38 20.18
C ILE A 55 4.24 -2.12 19.63
N LEU A 56 4.72 -0.93 19.99
CA LEU A 56 4.47 0.31 19.26
C LEU A 56 5.21 0.26 17.92
N ARG A 57 4.76 -0.60 17.00
CA ARG A 57 5.07 -0.42 15.59
C ARG A 57 4.59 1.00 15.25
N GLN A 58 5.55 1.90 15.02
CA GLN A 58 5.21 3.22 14.49
C GLN A 58 4.34 2.99 13.26
N PRO A 59 3.24 3.75 13.11
CA PRO A 59 2.39 3.62 11.93
C PRO A 59 3.29 3.81 10.72
N ARG A 60 3.16 2.91 9.76
CA ARG A 60 4.02 2.91 8.58
C ARG A 60 3.90 4.27 7.90
N GLN A 61 5.02 4.97 7.76
CA GLN A 61 5.06 6.26 7.07
C GLN A 61 5.40 6.04 5.60
N LEU A 62 5.05 7.01 4.76
CA LEU A 62 5.52 7.02 3.39
C LEU A 62 7.02 7.30 3.34
N ILE A 63 7.66 6.86 2.25
CA ILE A 63 9.08 7.13 2.03
C ILE A 63 9.32 8.62 1.83
N SER A 64 10.49 9.09 2.25
CA SER A 64 10.98 10.41 1.87
C SER A 64 11.28 10.43 0.37
N LEU A 65 10.67 11.37 -0.35
CA LEU A 65 10.86 11.57 -1.78
C LEU A 65 11.98 12.60 -2.04
N PRO A 66 12.76 12.46 -3.14
CA PRO A 66 13.77 13.44 -3.51
C PRO A 66 13.12 14.77 -3.95
N ARG A 67 13.82 15.88 -3.72
CA ARG A 67 13.28 17.22 -4.01
C ARG A 67 13.10 17.48 -5.51
N SER A 68 13.99 16.95 -6.35
CA SER A 68 13.92 17.09 -7.81
C SER A 68 13.32 15.85 -8.44
N TYR A 69 12.35 16.02 -9.34
CA TYR A 69 11.78 14.88 -10.07
C TYR A 69 12.79 14.20 -11.00
N SER A 70 13.79 14.93 -11.49
CA SER A 70 14.85 14.39 -12.33
C SER A 70 15.63 13.27 -11.63
N ASP A 71 15.73 13.30 -10.29
CA ASP A 71 16.38 12.23 -9.52
C ASP A 71 15.59 10.92 -9.60
N LEU A 72 14.25 11.00 -9.62
CA LEU A 72 13.38 9.84 -9.83
C LEU A 72 13.49 9.29 -11.24
N VAL A 73 13.51 10.17 -12.24
CA VAL A 73 13.69 9.77 -13.65
C VAL A 73 15.04 9.08 -13.84
N ASN A 74 16.12 9.62 -13.25
CA ASN A 74 17.44 9.00 -13.24
C ASN A 74 17.50 7.67 -12.49
N LYS A 75 16.67 7.50 -11.46
CA LYS A 75 16.51 6.22 -10.75
C LYS A 75 15.75 5.21 -11.60
N ALA A 76 14.69 5.64 -12.30
CA ALA A 76 13.89 4.81 -13.18
C ALA A 76 14.69 4.33 -14.40
N SER A 77 15.50 5.19 -15.02
CA SER A 77 16.33 4.80 -16.18
C SER A 77 17.39 3.73 -15.86
N LYS A 78 17.80 3.64 -14.59
CA LYS A 78 18.73 2.61 -14.10
C LYS A 78 18.04 1.33 -13.66
N PHE A 79 16.72 1.32 -13.53
CA PHE A 79 15.96 0.16 -13.09
C PHE A 79 15.90 -0.90 -14.20
N LYS A 80 16.19 -2.15 -13.85
CA LYS A 80 16.07 -3.32 -14.72
C LYS A 80 15.22 -4.37 -14.01
N CYS A 81 14.09 -4.84 -14.59
CA CYS A 81 13.33 -5.95 -13.97
C CYS A 81 14.18 -7.23 -14.07
N ALA A 82 14.30 -7.98 -12.97
CA ALA A 82 15.05 -9.23 -12.95
C ALA A 82 14.50 -10.29 -13.93
N ASN A 83 13.23 -10.18 -14.32
CA ASN A 83 12.59 -11.06 -15.30
C ASN A 83 12.86 -10.65 -16.75
N HIS A 84 13.39 -9.46 -17.00
CA HIS A 84 13.73 -8.99 -18.35
C HIS A 84 15.24 -9.14 -18.57
N VAL A 85 15.62 -10.20 -19.28
CA VAL A 85 17.03 -10.58 -19.52
C VAL A 85 17.60 -9.94 -20.80
N VAL A 86 16.80 -9.21 -21.58
CA VAL A 86 17.26 -8.65 -22.86
C VAL A 86 17.98 -7.32 -22.65
N ASP A 87 19.22 -7.23 -23.15
CA ASP A 87 20.04 -6.02 -23.29
C ASP A 87 19.44 -5.03 -24.30
N GLY A 88 18.21 -4.59 -24.04
CA GLY A 88 17.47 -3.61 -24.81
C GLY A 88 16.99 -2.48 -23.90
N ASP A 89 17.13 -1.26 -24.40
CA ASP A 89 16.83 0.01 -23.76
C ASP A 89 15.33 0.17 -23.42
N ASP A 90 14.86 -0.49 -22.35
CA ASP A 90 13.47 -0.43 -21.91
C ASP A 90 13.36 0.01 -20.43
N GLY A 91 14.08 1.08 -20.06
CA GLY A 91 13.93 1.77 -18.77
C GLY A 91 12.56 2.45 -18.56
N GLN A 92 11.54 2.06 -19.34
CA GLN A 92 10.30 2.81 -19.53
C GLN A 92 9.18 2.45 -18.54
N ALA A 93 9.24 1.27 -17.92
CA ALA A 93 8.11 0.74 -17.16
C ALA A 93 8.45 0.57 -15.67
N ALA A 94 8.60 1.68 -14.95
CA ALA A 94 8.96 1.67 -13.53
C ALA A 94 7.99 2.48 -12.65
N MET A 95 7.48 1.83 -11.60
CA MET A 95 6.74 2.44 -10.49
C MET A 95 7.58 2.41 -9.23
N LEU A 96 7.46 3.43 -8.37
CA LEU A 96 8.07 3.47 -7.04
C LEU A 96 6.99 3.29 -5.99
N CYS A 97 7.02 2.21 -5.21
CA CYS A 97 6.10 2.03 -4.10
C CYS A 97 6.37 3.09 -3.02
N LEU A 98 5.37 3.91 -2.68
CA LEU A 98 5.50 4.96 -1.68
C LEU A 98 5.54 4.42 -0.25
N LEU A 99 5.17 3.16 -0.04
CA LEU A 99 5.15 2.53 1.28
C LEU A 99 6.50 1.91 1.69
N CYS A 100 7.29 1.42 0.72
CA CYS A 100 8.57 0.74 0.99
C CYS A 100 9.76 1.27 0.18
N GLY A 101 9.53 2.04 -0.89
CA GLY A 101 10.59 2.55 -1.75
C GLY A 101 11.12 1.57 -2.80
N GLN A 102 10.49 0.39 -2.93
CA GLN A 102 10.84 -0.60 -3.95
C GLN A 102 10.39 -0.12 -5.34
N MET A 103 11.28 -0.30 -6.33
CA MET A 103 10.96 -0.10 -7.74
C MET A 103 10.26 -1.36 -8.28
N LEU A 104 9.17 -1.16 -9.01
CA LEU A 104 8.29 -2.20 -9.53
C LEU A 104 8.18 -2.06 -11.04
N CYS A 105 8.14 -3.18 -11.76
CA CYS A 105 7.92 -3.17 -13.20
C CYS A 105 6.44 -2.96 -13.49
N THR A 106 6.14 -2.04 -14.42
CA THR A 106 4.77 -1.73 -14.86
C THR A 106 4.40 -2.42 -16.17
N ASN A 107 5.33 -3.16 -16.78
CA ASN A 107 5.09 -3.83 -18.05
C ASN A 107 4.22 -5.06 -17.78
N SER A 108 2.98 -5.01 -18.27
CA SER A 108 2.01 -6.10 -18.13
C SER A 108 2.60 -7.42 -18.62
N TYR A 109 3.42 -7.46 -19.66
CA TYR A 109 3.94 -8.74 -20.17
C TYR A 109 5.11 -9.34 -19.38
N CYS A 110 5.79 -8.59 -18.51
CA CYS A 110 7.11 -8.98 -17.98
C CYS A 110 7.10 -9.58 -16.57
N CYS A 111 6.43 -8.96 -15.61
CA CYS A 111 6.55 -9.36 -14.20
C CYS A 111 5.18 -9.82 -13.62
N MET A 112 4.32 -10.34 -14.52
CA MET A 112 3.01 -10.93 -14.19
C MET A 112 3.14 -12.28 -13.47
N THR A 113 2.29 -12.53 -12.48
CA THR A 113 2.26 -13.78 -11.68
C THR A 113 0.88 -14.43 -11.78
N ASP A 114 0.84 -15.75 -11.98
CA ASP A 114 -0.39 -16.54 -11.92
C ASP A 114 -0.71 -16.86 -10.45
N VAL A 115 -1.90 -16.49 -10.00
CA VAL A 115 -2.43 -16.81 -8.68
C VAL A 115 -3.55 -17.84 -8.85
N GLU A 116 -3.50 -18.88 -8.02
CA GLU A 116 -4.52 -19.92 -7.97
C GLU A 116 -5.74 -19.41 -7.21
N ASP A 117 -6.92 -19.78 -7.69
CA ASP A 117 -8.19 -19.34 -7.14
C ASP A 117 -8.73 -20.44 -6.23
N GLU A 118 -8.74 -20.19 -4.92
CA GLU A 118 -9.20 -21.15 -3.92
C GLU A 118 -10.73 -21.13 -3.73
N GLU A 119 -11.45 -20.17 -4.33
CA GLU A 119 -12.89 -19.95 -4.07
C GLU A 119 -13.84 -20.52 -5.14
N GLU A 120 -13.33 -21.24 -6.16
CA GLU A 120 -14.17 -21.90 -7.17
C GLU A 120 -14.61 -23.31 -6.72
N GLU A 121 -15.46 -23.40 -5.70
CA GLU A 121 -16.17 -24.65 -5.33
C GLU A 121 -17.69 -24.63 -5.59
N GLU A 122 -18.28 -23.51 -6.04
CA GLU A 122 -19.75 -23.41 -6.14
C GLU A 122 -20.37 -23.92 -7.45
N ASP A 123 -19.62 -24.00 -8.55
CA ASP A 123 -20.12 -24.58 -9.81
C ASP A 123 -19.20 -25.72 -10.26
N ASN A 124 -19.77 -26.91 -10.37
CA ASN A 124 -19.14 -28.22 -10.55
C ASN A 124 -18.41 -28.40 -11.92
N GLN A 125 -17.56 -27.46 -12.31
CA GLN A 125 -16.68 -27.48 -13.47
C GLN A 125 -15.22 -27.35 -12.99
N PRO A 126 -14.39 -28.40 -13.11
CA PRO A 126 -13.00 -28.35 -12.71
C PRO A 126 -12.22 -27.58 -13.77
N GLY A 127 -12.10 -26.27 -13.57
CA GLY A 127 -11.25 -25.41 -14.37
C GLY A 127 -10.60 -24.38 -13.47
N HIS A 128 -9.46 -24.69 -12.86
CA HIS A 128 -8.64 -23.74 -12.10
C HIS A 128 -8.38 -22.48 -12.94
N LYS A 129 -9.19 -21.43 -12.76
CA LYS A 129 -9.00 -20.19 -13.50
C LYS A 129 -7.84 -19.42 -12.90
N ARG A 130 -6.67 -19.55 -13.51
CA ARG A 130 -5.46 -18.82 -13.08
C ARG A 130 -5.65 -17.33 -13.33
N LEU A 131 -5.60 -16.54 -12.26
CA LEU A 131 -5.66 -15.08 -12.34
C LEU A 131 -4.25 -14.54 -12.53
N ARG A 132 -4.04 -13.77 -13.59
CA ARG A 132 -2.73 -13.20 -13.89
C ARG A 132 -2.68 -11.76 -13.38
N ILE A 133 -1.86 -11.52 -12.36
CA ILE A 133 -1.73 -10.21 -11.71
C ILE A 133 -0.39 -9.55 -12.00
N GLY A 134 -0.40 -8.22 -12.07
CA GLY A 134 0.78 -7.39 -12.32
C GLY A 134 1.70 -7.22 -11.11
N GLY A 135 2.78 -6.49 -11.32
CA GLY A 135 3.85 -6.32 -10.33
C GLY A 135 3.40 -5.50 -9.12
N LEU A 136 2.68 -4.40 -9.34
CA LEU A 136 2.14 -3.58 -8.26
C LEU A 136 1.05 -4.31 -7.49
N THR A 137 0.14 -4.99 -8.18
CA THR A 137 -0.97 -5.73 -7.56
C THR A 137 -0.43 -6.83 -6.64
N ARG A 138 0.54 -7.62 -7.12
CA ARG A 138 1.21 -8.62 -6.29
C ARG A 138 1.96 -7.98 -5.12
N HIS A 139 2.66 -6.88 -5.38
CA HIS A 139 3.40 -6.19 -4.31
C HIS A 139 2.46 -5.67 -3.23
N ALA A 140 1.30 -5.12 -3.59
CA ALA A 140 0.30 -4.61 -2.66
C ALA A 140 -0.17 -5.68 -1.66
N GLN A 141 -0.34 -6.94 -2.08
CA GLN A 141 -0.67 -8.05 -1.18
C GLN A 141 0.32 -8.21 -0.02
N THR A 142 1.62 -8.14 -0.33
CA THR A 142 2.68 -8.35 0.67
C THR A 142 3.10 -7.08 1.41
N CYS A 143 2.97 -5.93 0.73
CA CYS A 143 3.45 -4.66 1.20
C CYS A 143 2.38 -3.95 2.03
N GLY A 144 1.16 -3.79 1.52
CA GLY A 144 0.10 -3.00 2.15
C GLY A 144 -1.19 -3.79 2.40
N ASP A 145 -1.08 -5.12 2.52
CA ASP A 145 -2.21 -6.02 2.82
C ASP A 145 -3.37 -5.86 1.82
N GLY A 146 -3.02 -5.82 0.54
CA GLY A 146 -3.94 -5.61 -0.57
C GLY A 146 -4.10 -4.13 -0.97
N VAL A 147 -3.72 -3.17 -0.12
CA VAL A 147 -3.75 -1.75 -0.46
C VAL A 147 -2.39 -1.30 -1.00
N GLY A 148 -2.39 -0.60 -2.14
CA GLY A 148 -1.17 -0.12 -2.80
C GLY A 148 -1.18 1.39 -2.99
N MET A 149 0.01 2.00 -2.85
CA MET A 149 0.26 3.37 -3.26
C MET A 149 1.64 3.48 -3.89
N ALA A 150 1.70 3.94 -5.14
CA ALA A 150 2.93 4.00 -5.92
C ALA A 150 2.98 5.23 -6.82
N LEU A 151 4.18 5.72 -7.11
CA LEU A 151 4.41 6.77 -8.09
C LEU A 151 4.80 6.15 -9.43
N TRP A 152 4.01 6.42 -10.47
CA TRP A 152 4.31 6.05 -11.84
C TRP A 152 5.21 7.11 -12.46
N ILE A 153 6.51 6.83 -12.53
CA ILE A 153 7.52 7.88 -12.69
C ILE A 153 7.48 8.53 -14.08
N LEU A 154 7.32 7.77 -15.16
CA LEU A 154 7.33 8.38 -16.49
C LEU A 154 5.99 9.00 -16.87
N GLU A 155 4.88 8.46 -16.36
CA GLU A 155 3.55 9.03 -16.57
C GLU A 155 3.24 10.20 -15.63
N VAL A 156 4.00 10.34 -14.54
CA VAL A 156 3.90 11.45 -13.57
C VAL A 156 2.54 11.44 -12.86
N TYR A 157 2.16 10.28 -12.33
CA TYR A 157 0.94 10.08 -11.54
C TYR A 157 1.20 9.28 -10.27
N VAL A 158 0.42 9.53 -9.22
CA VAL A 158 0.31 8.59 -8.09
C VAL A 158 -0.81 7.61 -8.39
N VAL A 159 -0.50 6.31 -8.30
CA VAL A 159 -1.46 5.22 -8.42
C VAL A 159 -1.88 4.78 -7.02
N LEU A 160 -3.19 4.83 -6.77
CA LEU A 160 -3.83 4.17 -5.65
C LEU A 160 -4.42 2.84 -6.12
N LEU A 161 -4.24 1.80 -5.33
CA LEU A 161 -4.72 0.45 -5.64
C LEU A 161 -5.43 -0.16 -4.41
N ASP A 162 -6.59 -0.76 -4.65
CA ASP A 162 -7.27 -1.65 -3.72
C ASP A 162 -7.38 -3.02 -4.39
N ALA A 163 -6.49 -3.91 -3.99
CA ALA A 163 -6.42 -5.31 -4.39
C ALA A 163 -6.78 -6.24 -3.21
N THR A 164 -7.50 -5.76 -2.19
CA THR A 164 -7.99 -6.61 -1.09
C THR A 164 -8.79 -7.81 -1.60
N ASN A 165 -9.50 -7.62 -2.72
CA ASN A 165 -10.04 -8.70 -3.54
C ASN A 165 -9.29 -8.78 -4.88
N ILE A 166 -8.53 -9.86 -5.09
CA ILE A 166 -7.70 -10.06 -6.30
C ILE A 166 -8.56 -10.22 -7.57
N ARG A 167 -9.82 -10.68 -7.49
CA ARG A 167 -10.73 -10.76 -8.64
C ARG A 167 -11.26 -9.39 -9.07
N HIS A 168 -11.36 -8.46 -8.13
CA HIS A 168 -11.96 -7.15 -8.31
C HIS A 168 -11.04 -6.03 -7.85
N VAL A 169 -9.84 -6.00 -8.43
CA VAL A 169 -8.87 -4.94 -8.18
C VAL A 169 -9.41 -3.60 -8.70
N LYS A 170 -9.43 -2.61 -7.83
CA LYS A 170 -9.82 -1.22 -8.14
C LYS A 170 -8.61 -0.31 -7.99
N GLY A 171 -8.62 0.81 -8.68
CA GLY A 171 -7.59 1.81 -8.53
C GLY A 171 -7.99 3.15 -9.11
N CYS A 172 -7.18 4.16 -8.83
CA CYS A 172 -7.28 5.47 -9.44
C CYS A 172 -5.90 6.12 -9.57
N THR A 173 -5.81 7.15 -10.40
CA THR A 173 -4.63 8.01 -10.51
C THR A 173 -4.91 9.35 -9.85
N LEU A 174 -3.98 9.82 -9.04
CA LEU A 174 -3.95 11.16 -8.45
C LEU A 174 -2.83 11.99 -9.07
N THR A 175 -2.97 13.32 -8.99
CA THR A 175 -1.88 14.26 -9.26
C THR A 175 -0.69 13.95 -8.36
N PRO A 176 0.54 13.92 -8.89
CA PRO A 176 1.72 13.59 -8.09
C PRO A 176 2.10 14.75 -7.16
N PRO A 177 2.92 14.49 -6.13
CA PRO A 177 3.40 15.54 -5.22
C PRO A 177 4.51 16.40 -5.84
N TYR A 178 4.55 16.51 -7.16
CA TYR A 178 5.60 17.19 -7.92
C TYR A 178 4.98 18.19 -8.88
N LEU A 179 5.32 19.46 -8.69
CA LEU A 179 4.73 20.57 -9.42
C LEU A 179 5.83 21.47 -9.98
N ASP A 180 5.53 22.13 -11.10
CA ASP A 180 6.39 23.18 -11.66
C ASP A 180 6.24 24.49 -10.88
N GLN A 181 6.94 25.54 -11.34
CA GLN A 181 6.88 26.88 -10.75
C GLN A 181 5.48 27.53 -10.80
N TYR A 182 4.57 27.00 -11.61
CA TYR A 182 3.19 27.49 -11.75
C TYR A 182 2.19 26.63 -10.95
N GLY A 183 2.66 25.59 -10.26
CA GLY A 183 1.79 24.68 -9.50
C GLY A 183 1.13 23.60 -10.36
N GLU A 184 1.63 23.36 -11.57
CA GLU A 184 1.10 22.34 -12.48
C GLU A 184 1.98 21.09 -12.50
N SER A 185 1.36 19.91 -12.61
CA SER A 185 2.06 18.67 -12.96
C SER A 185 2.37 18.60 -14.46
N ASP A 186 3.33 17.77 -14.87
CA ASP A 186 3.65 17.52 -16.29
C ASP A 186 3.45 16.03 -16.65
N PRO A 187 2.20 15.57 -16.88
CA PRO A 187 1.91 14.19 -17.27
C PRO A 187 2.72 13.74 -18.49
N GLY A 188 3.39 12.59 -18.36
CA GLY A 188 4.26 12.07 -19.41
C GLY A 188 5.51 12.89 -19.69
N LEU A 189 5.86 13.86 -18.83
CA LEU A 189 7.01 14.77 -18.97
C LEU A 189 7.09 15.48 -20.34
N ARG A 190 5.94 15.82 -20.93
CA ARG A 190 5.86 16.33 -22.31
C ARG A 190 6.33 17.78 -22.43
N ARG A 191 6.13 18.58 -21.38
CA ARG A 191 6.55 20.00 -21.37
C ARG A 191 8.04 20.15 -21.05
N GLY A 192 8.61 19.19 -20.32
CA GLY A 192 10.02 19.22 -19.90
C GLY A 192 10.30 20.28 -18.84
N SER A 193 9.27 20.73 -18.11
CA SER A 193 9.43 21.71 -17.05
C SER A 193 10.07 21.06 -15.80
N PRO A 194 10.95 21.76 -15.07
CA PRO A 194 11.51 21.22 -13.84
C PRO A 194 10.40 21.09 -12.79
N LEU A 195 10.15 19.85 -12.35
CA LEU A 195 9.18 19.54 -11.31
C LEU A 195 9.89 19.40 -9.96
N LEU A 196 9.33 20.03 -8.93
CA LEU A 196 9.84 20.02 -7.57
C LEU A 196 8.81 19.44 -6.60
N LEU A 197 9.31 18.78 -5.56
CA LEU A 197 8.48 18.19 -4.51
C LEU A 197 7.71 19.29 -3.76
N SER A 198 6.39 19.12 -3.69
CA SER A 198 5.48 19.93 -2.88
C SER A 198 5.23 19.23 -1.55
N GLU A 199 5.73 19.82 -0.46
CA GLU A 199 5.54 19.29 0.90
C GLU A 199 4.06 19.20 1.28
N GLU A 200 3.24 20.14 0.81
CA GLU A 200 1.79 20.12 1.04
C GLU A 200 1.14 18.88 0.39
N SER A 201 1.51 18.58 -0.85
CA SER A 201 0.98 17.42 -1.57
C SER A 201 1.46 16.11 -0.95
N VAL A 202 2.68 16.04 -0.43
CA VAL A 202 3.17 14.88 0.34
C VAL A 202 2.34 14.69 1.61
N GLN A 203 2.09 15.76 2.37
CA GLN A 203 1.27 15.68 3.59
C GLN A 203 -0.17 15.22 3.30
N GLN A 204 -0.73 15.59 2.16
CA GLN A 204 -2.03 15.10 1.71
C GLN A 204 -2.00 13.59 1.45
N LEU A 205 -0.97 13.08 0.78
CA LEU A 205 -0.80 11.63 0.56
C LEU A 205 -0.58 10.88 1.88
N ASP A 206 0.24 11.43 2.77
CA ASP A 206 0.42 10.90 4.13
C ASP A 206 -0.91 10.81 4.87
N THR A 207 -1.74 11.86 4.78
CA THR A 207 -3.06 11.89 5.42
C THR A 207 -3.97 10.79 4.89
N VAL A 208 -4.05 10.61 3.57
CA VAL A 208 -4.82 9.53 2.94
C VAL A 208 -4.37 8.16 3.45
N TRP A 209 -3.05 7.96 3.57
CA TRP A 209 -2.48 6.72 4.06
C TRP A 209 -2.74 6.49 5.56
N PHE A 210 -2.40 7.45 6.41
CA PHE A 210 -2.58 7.36 7.87
C PHE A 210 -4.05 7.23 8.30
N GLN A 211 -4.97 7.82 7.53
CA GLN A 211 -6.41 7.72 7.80
C GLN A 211 -7.05 6.48 7.16
N HIS A 212 -6.27 5.62 6.50
CA HIS A 212 -6.76 4.43 5.78
C HIS A 212 -7.84 4.75 4.73
N GLN A 213 -7.72 5.90 4.07
CA GLN A 213 -8.71 6.42 3.12
C GLN A 213 -8.47 6.00 1.68
N VAL A 214 -7.49 5.13 1.40
CA VAL A 214 -7.18 4.71 0.03
C VAL A 214 -8.41 4.12 -0.70
N PRO A 215 -9.18 3.16 -0.14
CA PRO A 215 -10.37 2.61 -0.83
C PRO A 215 -11.48 3.64 -1.04
N GLU A 216 -11.69 4.52 -0.06
CA GLU A 216 -12.66 5.61 -0.14
C GLU A 216 -12.27 6.59 -1.24
N ARG A 217 -10.99 6.98 -1.28
CA ARG A 217 -10.47 7.88 -2.30
C ARG A 217 -10.54 7.27 -3.70
N ILE A 218 -10.26 5.98 -3.85
CA ILE A 218 -10.45 5.26 -5.12
C ILE A 218 -11.91 5.36 -5.57
N THR A 219 -12.86 5.08 -4.68
CA THR A 219 -14.30 5.15 -5.00
C THR A 219 -14.71 6.55 -5.43
N GLN A 220 -14.29 7.58 -4.69
CA GLN A 220 -14.59 8.98 -5.01
C GLN A 220 -14.04 9.39 -6.37
N GLU A 221 -12.78 9.07 -6.66
CA GLU A 221 -12.14 9.41 -7.93
C GLU A 221 -12.77 8.64 -9.10
N MET A 222 -13.14 7.38 -8.92
CA MET A 222 -13.84 6.59 -9.95
C MET A 222 -15.23 7.17 -10.28
N GLU A 223 -15.96 7.69 -9.29
CA GLU A 223 -17.26 8.33 -9.51
C GLU A 223 -17.15 9.65 -10.27
N GLN A 224 -16.10 10.43 -9.97
CA GLN A 224 -15.84 11.74 -10.61
C GLN A 224 -15.23 11.58 -12.01
N ASN A 225 -14.32 10.62 -12.19
CA ASN A 225 -13.59 10.39 -13.44
C ASN A 225 -14.02 9.08 -14.11
N ARG A 226 -15.30 9.01 -14.50
CA ARG A 226 -15.87 7.85 -15.24
C ARG A 226 -15.21 7.56 -16.59
N ASN A 227 -14.35 8.44 -17.10
CA ASN A 227 -13.64 8.30 -18.38
C ASN A 227 -12.33 7.51 -18.30
N LEU A 228 -11.87 7.07 -17.12
CA LEU A 228 -10.65 6.27 -16.93
C LEU A 228 -10.86 4.75 -17.18
N MET A 229 -11.87 4.35 -17.96
CA MET A 229 -12.25 2.94 -18.20
C MET A 229 -11.24 2.09 -18.99
N GLY A 230 -10.00 2.55 -19.17
CA GLY A 230 -8.98 1.83 -19.96
C GLY A 230 -7.92 1.08 -19.14
N ILE A 231 -7.74 1.42 -17.85
CA ILE A 231 -6.68 0.82 -17.04
C ILE A 231 -7.17 -0.48 -16.41
N VAL A 232 -6.49 -1.59 -16.73
CA VAL A 232 -6.71 -2.89 -16.07
C VAL A 232 -5.85 -2.94 -14.81
N TRP A 233 -6.40 -2.48 -13.69
CA TRP A 233 -5.68 -2.35 -12.41
C TRP A 233 -5.05 -3.65 -11.93
N SER A 234 -5.69 -4.80 -12.17
CA SER A 234 -5.14 -6.11 -11.79
C SER A 234 -3.84 -6.46 -12.51
N GLN A 235 -3.55 -5.85 -13.67
CA GLN A 235 -2.36 -6.09 -14.48
C GLN A 235 -1.23 -5.07 -14.24
N MET A 236 -1.45 -4.09 -13.35
CA MET A 236 -0.41 -3.17 -12.87
C MET A 236 0.52 -3.83 -11.86
#